data_AF-A0A371QB51-F1
#
_entry.id   AF-A0A371QB51-F1
#
_cell.length_a   1.000
_cell.length_b   1.000
_cell.length_c   1.000
_cell.angle_alpha   90.00
_cell.angle_beta   90.00
_cell.angle_gamma   90.00
#
_symmetry.space_group_name_H-M   'P 1'
#
loop_
_entity.id
_entity.type
_entity.pdbx_description
1 polymer ?
#
loop_
_entity_poly.entity_id
_entity_poly.type
_entity_poly.pdbx_seq_one_letter_code
_entity_poly.pdbx_strand_id
1 'polypeptide(L)'
;MAALAGCGVEGKIGNYDNVTVWPSADARGQTPVGKLTTLMTVTVDCHVPGKVDANGYGYGGSYKVSYDGGSGYIDDSTEIMSDDGAVSPDRVSEC
;
A
#
# COMPACT_ATOMS: atom_id res chain seq x y z
N MET A 1 12.17 -14.18 22.23
CA MET A 1 12.79 -12.99 21.59
C MET A 1 12.44 -13.03 20.12
N ALA A 2 11.66 -12.05 19.65
CA ALA A 2 11.65 -11.50 18.29
C ALA A 2 10.33 -10.72 18.11
N ALA A 3 10.28 -9.51 18.64
CA ALA A 3 9.42 -8.50 18.03
C ALA A 3 10.09 -8.18 16.69
N LEU A 4 9.54 -8.67 15.58
CA LEU A 4 9.73 -8.05 14.28
C LEU A 4 9.00 -6.71 14.37
N ALA A 5 9.62 -5.74 15.05
CA ALA A 5 9.15 -4.38 15.07
C ALA A 5 9.22 -3.89 13.62
N GLY A 6 8.05 -3.75 13.00
CA GLY A 6 7.92 -3.30 11.64
C GLY A 6 8.62 -1.96 11.47
N CYS A 7 9.51 -1.88 10.49
CA CYS A 7 9.98 -0.61 9.95
C CYS A 7 8.90 0.03 9.06
N GLY A 8 7.62 -0.21 9.36
CA GLY A 8 6.49 0.20 8.55
C GLY A 8 5.69 1.30 9.24
N VAL A 9 5.02 2.13 8.45
CA VAL A 9 4.17 3.21 8.95
C VAL A 9 2.77 2.67 9.19
N GLU A 10 2.32 2.65 10.44
CA GLU A 10 0.96 2.24 10.80
C GLU A 10 -0.04 3.36 10.51
N GLY A 11 -1.17 3.01 9.91
CA GLY A 11 -2.24 3.96 9.64
C GLY A 11 -3.58 3.29 9.38
N LYS A 12 -4.58 4.10 9.06
CA LYS A 12 -5.93 3.65 8.72
C LYS A 12 -6.31 4.12 7.34
N ILE A 13 -7.04 3.30 6.61
CA ILE A 13 -7.59 3.71 5.31
C ILE A 13 -8.54 4.89 5.51
N GLY A 14 -8.15 6.06 5.00
CA GLY A 14 -8.97 7.27 4.96
C GLY A 14 -9.94 7.29 3.77
N ASN A 15 -9.71 6.41 2.79
CA ASN A 15 -10.52 6.36 1.58
C ASN A 15 -11.96 5.92 1.88
N TYR A 16 -12.95 6.65 1.36
CA TYR A 16 -14.39 6.35 1.54
C TYR A 16 -14.87 5.18 0.67
N ASP A 17 -14.10 4.84 -0.37
CA ASP A 17 -14.33 3.71 -1.25
C ASP A 17 -13.51 2.47 -0.83
N ASN A 18 -13.93 1.31 -1.33
CA ASN A 18 -13.18 0.07 -1.14
C ASN A 18 -11.83 0.15 -1.85
N VAL A 19 -10.75 -0.04 -1.10
CA VAL A 19 -9.40 -0.14 -1.64
C VAL A 19 -9.14 -1.59 -2.03
N THR A 20 -8.75 -1.82 -3.28
CA THR A 20 -8.45 -3.16 -3.77
C THR A 20 -7.02 -3.54 -3.39
N VAL A 21 -6.83 -4.74 -2.84
CA VAL A 21 -5.51 -5.29 -2.51
C VAL A 21 -5.08 -6.25 -3.60
N TRP A 22 -3.86 -6.06 -4.10
CA TRP A 22 -3.24 -6.83 -5.16
C TRP A 22 -2.15 -7.76 -4.63
N PRO A 23 -1.86 -8.89 -5.31
CA PRO A 23 -0.79 -9.81 -4.93
C PRO A 23 0.61 -9.25 -5.22
N SER A 24 0.72 -8.28 -6.12
CA SER A 24 1.97 -7.65 -6.56
C SER A 24 1.75 -6.17 -6.90
N ALA A 25 2.83 -5.36 -6.83
CA ALA A 25 2.80 -3.97 -7.28
C ALA A 25 2.45 -3.83 -8.78
N ASP A 26 2.74 -4.85 -9.59
CA ASP A 26 2.22 -4.94 -10.96
C ASP A 26 0.91 -5.73 -10.94
N ALA A 27 -0.23 -5.03 -10.96
CA ALA A 27 -1.56 -5.63 -10.90
C ALA A 27 -2.03 -6.22 -12.25
N ARG A 28 -1.28 -6.06 -13.35
CA ARG A 28 -1.73 -6.44 -14.69
C ARG A 28 -1.90 -7.95 -14.82
N GLY A 29 -3.08 -8.37 -15.25
CA GLY A 29 -3.44 -9.79 -15.40
C GLY A 29 -3.50 -10.55 -14.08
N GLN A 30 -3.41 -9.86 -12.94
CA GLN A 30 -3.56 -10.45 -11.62
C GLN A 30 -5.00 -10.35 -11.15
N THR A 31 -5.38 -11.28 -10.28
CA THR A 31 -6.66 -11.20 -9.56
C THR A 31 -6.43 -10.52 -8.21
N PRO A 32 -7.31 -9.60 -7.78
CA PRO A 32 -7.26 -9.06 -6.43
C PRO A 32 -7.24 -10.15 -5.36
N VAL A 33 -6.45 -9.94 -4.31
CA VAL A 33 -6.37 -10.84 -3.16
C VAL A 33 -7.25 -10.41 -2.00
N GLY A 34 -7.72 -9.17 -2.00
CA GLY A 34 -8.52 -8.64 -0.91
C GLY A 34 -9.12 -7.27 -1.19
N LYS A 35 -9.87 -6.78 -0.21
CA LYS A 35 -10.41 -5.42 -0.19
C LYS A 35 -10.24 -4.85 1.21
N LEU A 36 -9.90 -3.58 1.30
CA LEU A 36 -9.87 -2.81 2.52
C LEU A 36 -10.99 -1.78 2.47
N THR A 37 -11.65 -1.58 3.60
CA THR A 37 -12.66 -0.55 3.79
C THR A 37 -12.09 0.62 4.59
N THR A 38 -12.78 1.74 4.58
CA THR A 38 -12.49 2.89 5.44
C THR A 38 -12.29 2.46 6.89
N LEU A 39 -11.34 3.10 7.58
CA LEU A 39 -10.95 2.88 8.97
C LEU A 39 -10.28 1.53 9.28
N MET A 40 -10.11 0.64 8.29
CA MET A 40 -9.29 -0.56 8.49
C MET A 40 -7.85 -0.16 8.75
N THR A 41 -7.27 -0.76 9.79
CA THR A 41 -5.86 -0.58 10.13
C THR A 41 -4.98 -1.32 9.13
N VAL A 42 -3.95 -0.64 8.66
CA VAL A 42 -2.91 -1.19 7.79
C VAL A 42 -1.54 -0.74 8.31
N THR A 43 -0.54 -1.57 8.09
CA THR A 43 0.87 -1.22 8.23
C THR A 43 1.46 -1.11 6.84
N VAL A 44 2.00 0.05 6.49
CA VAL A 44 2.71 0.28 5.23
C VAL A 44 4.15 -0.15 5.41
N ASP A 45 4.56 -1.25 4.77
CA ASP A 45 5.89 -1.83 4.89
C ASP A 45 6.93 -1.06 4.06
N CYS A 46 6.64 -0.80 2.79
CA CYS A 46 7.52 -0.06 1.87
C CYS A 46 6.74 0.49 0.66
N HIS A 47 7.33 1.43 -0.08
CA HIS A 47 6.77 2.03 -1.29
C HIS A 47 7.47 1.48 -2.53
N VAL A 48 6.69 1.05 -3.53
CA VAL A 48 7.18 0.69 -4.86
C VAL A 48 6.87 1.87 -5.78
N PRO A 49 7.87 2.59 -6.30
CA PRO A 49 7.63 3.74 -7.14
C PRO A 49 6.98 3.32 -8.46
N GLY A 50 6.15 4.23 -8.99
CA GLY A 50 5.59 4.08 -10.31
C GLY A 50 6.70 3.96 -11.36
N LYS A 51 6.45 3.17 -12.39
CA LYS A 51 7.41 2.93 -13.49
C LYS A 51 6.78 3.30 -14.83
N VAL A 52 7.60 3.65 -15.80
CA VAL A 52 7.17 3.85 -17.18
C VAL A 52 7.77 2.72 -18.01
N ASP A 53 6.96 2.01 -18.81
CA ASP A 53 7.52 0.99 -19.70
C ASP A 53 8.14 1.57 -20.97
N ALA A 54 8.75 0.70 -21.77
CA ALA A 54 9.39 1.07 -23.03
C ALA A 54 8.43 1.70 -24.08
N ASN A 55 7.12 1.54 -23.91
CA ASN A 55 6.10 2.13 -24.78
C ASN A 55 5.59 3.48 -24.25
N GLY A 56 6.14 4.00 -23.14
CA GLY A 56 5.74 5.26 -22.53
C GLY A 56 4.48 5.15 -21.66
N TYR A 57 4.00 3.94 -21.36
CA TYR A 57 2.89 3.76 -20.43
C TYR A 57 3.38 3.86 -18.98
N GLY A 58 2.86 4.85 -18.25
CA GLY A 58 3.09 5.03 -16.83
C GLY A 58 2.20 4.12 -16.00
N TYR A 59 2.80 3.50 -14.99
CA TYR A 59 2.14 2.70 -13.98
C TYR A 59 2.28 3.44 -12.64
N GLY A 60 1.16 3.59 -11.93
CA GLY A 60 1.13 4.22 -10.61
C GLY A 60 2.04 3.48 -9.62
N GLY A 61 2.46 4.17 -8.56
CA GLY A 61 3.19 3.54 -7.48
C GLY A 61 2.27 2.67 -6.63
N SER A 62 2.85 1.91 -5.71
CA SER A 62 2.09 1.07 -4.81
C SER A 62 2.73 1.00 -3.44
N TYR A 63 1.90 0.99 -2.40
CA TYR A 63 2.35 0.62 -1.07
C TYR A 63 2.23 -0.89 -0.88
N LYS A 64 3.29 -1.51 -0.36
CA LYS A 64 3.20 -2.83 0.24
C LYS A 64 2.61 -2.66 1.64
N VAL A 65 1.52 -3.36 1.91
CA VAL A 65 0.78 -3.25 3.18
C VAL A 65 0.53 -4.61 3.82
N SER A 66 0.47 -4.59 5.14
CA SER A 66 0.04 -5.70 5.99
C SER A 66 -1.22 -5.27 6.77
N TYR A 67 -2.20 -6.16 6.90
CA TYR A 67 -3.51 -5.87 7.53
C TYR A 67 -4.14 -7.13 8.13
N ASP A 68 -5.22 -6.96 8.89
CA ASP A 68 -6.02 -8.08 9.41
C ASP A 68 -6.73 -8.79 8.25
N GLY A 69 -6.10 -9.85 7.74
CA GLY A 69 -6.53 -10.56 6.54
C GLY A 69 -5.38 -10.93 5.58
N GLY A 70 -4.18 -10.39 5.79
CA GLY A 70 -2.98 -10.78 5.06
C GLY A 70 -2.08 -9.60 4.70
N SER A 71 -1.34 -9.75 3.60
CA SER A 71 -0.46 -8.72 3.06
C SER A 71 -0.66 -8.62 1.56
N GLY A 72 -0.45 -7.43 1.00
CA GLY A 72 -0.53 -7.21 -0.44
C GLY A 72 -0.11 -5.80 -0.83
N TYR A 73 -0.57 -5.36 -1.98
CA TYR A 73 -0.23 -4.06 -2.55
C TYR A 73 -1.48 -3.24 -2.80
N ILE A 74 -1.43 -1.96 -2.43
CA ILE A 74 -2.48 -0.98 -2.71
C ILE A 74 -1.87 0.18 -3.48
N ASP A 75 -2.70 0.90 -4.23
CA ASP A 75 -2.26 2.08 -4.98
C ASP A 75 -1.74 3.17 -4.03
N ASP A 76 -0.63 3.84 -4.39
CA ASP A 76 -0.02 4.86 -3.53
C ASP A 76 -0.81 6.17 -3.46
N SER A 77 -1.83 6.34 -4.30
CA SER A 77 -2.83 7.40 -4.17
C SER A 77 -3.88 7.12 -3.09
N THR A 78 -3.85 5.92 -2.46
CA THR A 78 -4.76 5.59 -1.36
C THR A 78 -4.48 6.48 -0.16
N GLU A 79 -5.51 7.17 0.33
CA GLU A 79 -5.39 7.96 1.56
C GLU A 79 -5.25 7.02 2.77
N ILE A 80 -4.13 7.15 3.48
CA ILE A 80 -3.84 6.43 4.73
C ILE A 80 -3.54 7.46 5.80
N MET A 81 -4.37 7.51 6.84
CA MET A 81 -4.23 8.40 7.98
C MET A 81 -3.41 7.71 9.08
N SER A 82 -2.22 8.23 9.36
CA SER A 82 -1.38 7.80 10.48
C SER A 82 -1.38 8.88 11.58
N ASP A 83 -0.91 8.54 12.78
CA ASP A 83 -0.79 9.50 13.89
C ASP A 83 0.11 10.70 13.54
N ASP A 84 1.13 10.47 12.71
CA ASP A 84 2.05 11.50 12.21
C ASP A 84 1.52 12.28 11.00
N GLY A 85 0.27 12.05 10.58
CA GLY A 85 -0.37 12.63 9.41
C GLY A 85 -0.59 11.64 8.26
N ALA A 86 -0.98 12.14 7.09
CA ALA A 86 -1.18 11.30 5.92
C ALA A 86 0.13 10.58 5.53
N VAL A 87 0.04 9.30 5.19
CA VAL A 87 1.15 8.57 4.59
C VAL A 87 1.38 9.13 3.19
N SER A 88 2.63 9.40 2.87
CA SER A 88 3.06 9.84 1.55
C SER A 88 4.32 9.06 1.17
N PRO A 89 4.61 8.88 -0.13
CA PRO A 89 5.73 8.07 -0.58
C PRO A 89 7.06 8.48 0.06
N ASP A 90 7.30 9.79 0.21
CA ASP A 90 8.52 10.35 0.81
C ASP A 90 8.73 9.99 2.30
N ARG A 91 7.69 9.48 2.98
CA ARG A 91 7.74 9.10 4.40
C ARG A 91 7.92 7.60 4.58
N VAL A 92 7.97 6.83 3.49
CA VAL A 92 8.05 5.37 3.48
C VAL A 92 9.33 4.99 2.74
N SER A 93 10.04 3.96 3.24
CA SER A 93 11.24 3.48 2.55
C SER A 93 10.86 2.79 1.24
N GLU A 94 11.70 2.93 0.21
CA GLU A 94 11.52 2.23 -1.06
C GLU A 94 11.71 0.71 -0.88
N CYS A 95 10.88 -0.08 -1.58
CA CYS A 95 11.15 -1.50 -1.83
C CYS A 95 12.10 -1.64 -3.04
#